data_AF-A0A2D6DZ34-F1
#
_entry.id   AF-A0A2D6DZ34-F1
#
_cell.length_a   1.000
_cell.length_b   1.000
_cell.length_c   1.000
_cell.angle_alpha   90.00
_cell.angle_beta   90.00
_cell.angle_gamma   90.00
#
_symmetry.space_group_name_H-M   'P 1'
#
loop_
_entity.id
_entity.type
_entity.pdbx_description
1 polymer ?
#
loop_
_entity_poly.entity_id
_entity_poly.type
_entity_poly.pdbx_seq_one_letter_code
_entity_poly.pdbx_strand_id
1 'polypeptide(L)'
;MKLPISLRILNSFAVALFGAFAVFQYNDIDPAVYHRASSLDAALWLSFYALVSVLFALTLIRRSASPWLLLVGAVACLAKMGQTGWGLWINIFGQEEFTMMQVSMSSADPRVELSREFFGAVIALAGIAALWWQGRRFGPERPQKQAAPE
;
A
#
# COMPACT_ATOMS: atom_id res chain seq x y z
N MET A 1 1.88 0.09 -21.85
CA MET A 1 1.63 -1.29 -21.41
C MET A 1 0.45 -1.85 -22.19
N LYS A 2 0.56 -3.07 -22.71
CA LYS A 2 -0.54 -3.76 -23.39
C LYS A 2 -1.20 -4.74 -22.42
N LEU A 3 -2.07 -4.21 -21.55
CA LEU A 3 -2.74 -5.01 -20.52
C LEU A 3 -4.01 -5.69 -21.06
N PRO A 4 -4.25 -6.97 -20.73
CA PRO A 4 -5.55 -7.62 -20.95
C PRO A 4 -6.65 -6.94 -20.13
N ILE A 5 -7.91 -7.12 -20.56
CA ILE A 5 -9.08 -6.47 -19.93
C ILE A 5 -9.18 -6.79 -18.44
N SER A 6 -8.94 -8.04 -18.04
CA SER A 6 -8.97 -8.45 -16.62
C SER A 6 -8.01 -7.65 -15.74
N LEU A 7 -6.78 -7.39 -16.21
CA LEU A 7 -5.81 -6.59 -15.47
C LEU A 7 -6.16 -5.11 -15.46
N ARG A 8 -6.81 -4.59 -16.50
CA ARG A 8 -7.34 -3.22 -16.48
C ARG A 8 -8.44 -3.06 -15.45
N ILE A 9 -9.33 -4.05 -15.32
CA ILE A 9 -10.38 -4.08 -14.30
C ILE A 9 -9.76 -4.14 -12.91
N LEU A 10 -8.83 -5.09 -12.68
CA LEU A 10 -8.11 -5.20 -11.41
C LEU A 10 -7.40 -3.89 -11.03
N ASN A 11 -6.69 -3.27 -11.96
CA ASN A 11 -5.98 -2.02 -11.70
C ASN A 11 -6.96 -0.87 -11.42
N SER A 12 -8.13 -0.85 -12.06
CA SER A 12 -9.16 0.15 -11.77
C SER A 12 -9.74 -0.02 -10.36
N PHE A 13 -9.99 -1.26 -9.93
CA PHE A 13 -10.36 -1.55 -8.55
C PHE A 13 -9.25 -1.15 -7.57
N ALA A 14 -7.99 -1.44 -7.89
CA ALA A 14 -6.86 -1.04 -7.05
C ALA A 14 -6.74 0.49 -6.92
N VAL A 15 -6.94 1.24 -8.01
CA VAL A 15 -6.99 2.72 -7.97
C VAL A 15 -8.06 3.19 -6.98
N ALA A 16 -9.28 2.66 -7.10
CA ALA A 16 -10.38 3.03 -6.22
C ALA A 16 -10.12 2.64 -4.76
N LEU A 17 -9.60 1.44 -4.52
CA LEU A 17 -9.30 0.93 -3.18
C LEU A 17 -8.22 1.76 -2.47
N PHE A 18 -7.06 1.93 -3.10
CA PHE A 18 -5.97 2.72 -2.52
C PHE A 18 -6.32 4.21 -2.45
N GLY A 19 -7.13 4.72 -3.38
CA GLY A 19 -7.70 6.06 -3.29
C GLY A 19 -8.60 6.23 -2.06
N ALA A 20 -9.50 5.28 -1.80
CA ALA A 20 -10.34 5.27 -0.61
C ALA A 20 -9.52 5.18 0.69
N PHE A 21 -8.50 4.31 0.73
CA PHE A 21 -7.59 4.23 1.87
C PHE A 21 -6.89 5.57 2.13
N ALA A 22 -6.38 6.23 1.09
CA ALA A 22 -5.76 7.55 1.22
C ALA A 22 -6.74 8.61 1.75
N VAL A 23 -7.99 8.60 1.30
CA VAL A 23 -9.02 9.53 1.80
C VAL A 23 -9.33 9.29 3.28
N PHE A 24 -9.43 8.03 3.70
CA PHE A 24 -9.71 7.70 5.10
C PHE A 24 -8.61 8.13 6.07
N GLN A 25 -7.38 8.34 5.60
CA GLN A 25 -6.29 8.90 6.41
C GLN A 25 -6.56 10.33 6.87
N TYR A 26 -7.50 11.06 6.27
CA TYR A 26 -7.95 12.35 6.80
C TYR A 26 -8.66 12.21 8.15
N ASN A 27 -9.21 11.03 8.49
CA ASN A 27 -9.81 10.80 9.79
C ASN A 27 -8.76 10.49 10.87
N ASP A 28 -7.52 10.14 10.48
CA ASP A 28 -6.45 9.74 11.39
C ASP A 28 -5.81 10.95 12.12
N ILE A 29 -6.22 12.17 11.76
CA ILE A 29 -5.91 13.40 12.50
C ILE A 29 -6.97 13.76 13.55
N ASP A 30 -8.09 13.04 13.63
CA ASP A 30 -9.16 13.32 14.59
C ASP A 30 -8.79 12.77 15.98
N PRO A 31 -8.53 13.63 16.98
CA PRO A 31 -8.18 13.20 18.33
C PRO A 31 -9.36 12.56 19.07
N ALA A 32 -10.60 12.68 18.58
CA ALA A 32 -11.77 11.98 19.13
C ALA A 32 -11.79 10.50 18.74
N VAL A 33 -11.06 10.12 17.68
CA VAL A 33 -11.03 8.75 17.14
C VAL A 33 -9.70 8.05 17.44
N TYR A 34 -8.57 8.76 17.39
CA TYR A 34 -7.22 8.19 17.49
C TYR A 34 -6.42 8.67 18.70
N HIS A 35 -5.83 7.73 19.43
CA HIS A 35 -4.93 8.04 20.53
C HIS A 35 -3.53 8.42 20.02
N ARG A 36 -3.19 9.71 20.14
CA ARG A 36 -1.99 10.35 19.53
C ARG A 36 -2.08 10.53 18.02
N ALA A 37 -3.23 11.06 17.57
CA ALA A 37 -3.38 11.63 16.24
C ALA A 37 -2.12 12.41 15.82
N SER A 38 -1.40 11.86 14.85
CA SER A 38 -0.14 12.41 14.35
C SER A 38 -0.36 12.85 12.91
N SER A 39 -0.41 14.16 12.70
CA SER A 39 -0.55 14.71 11.34
C SER A 39 0.57 14.24 10.41
N LEU A 40 1.77 13.97 10.96
CA LEU A 40 2.88 13.46 10.17
C LEU A 40 2.62 12.01 9.73
N ASP A 41 2.16 11.14 10.63
CA ASP A 41 1.97 9.73 10.29
C ASP A 41 0.76 9.54 9.36
N ALA A 42 -0.34 10.26 9.62
CA ALA A 42 -1.49 10.33 8.72
C ALA A 42 -1.09 10.85 7.33
N ALA A 43 -0.25 11.89 7.26
CA ALA A 43 0.26 12.40 5.98
C ALA A 43 1.15 11.39 5.25
N LEU A 44 1.99 10.63 5.96
CA LEU A 44 2.84 9.59 5.38
C LEU A 44 1.99 8.45 4.81
N TRP A 45 1.01 7.96 5.55
CA TRP A 45 0.08 6.93 5.08
C TRP A 45 -0.80 7.40 3.92
N LEU A 46 -1.33 8.63 3.99
CA LEU A 46 -2.06 9.25 2.89
C LEU A 46 -1.20 9.30 1.64
N SER A 47 0.01 9.85 1.74
CA SER A 47 0.94 9.99 0.63
C SER A 47 1.32 8.62 0.05
N PHE A 48 1.50 7.63 0.91
CA PHE A 48 1.84 6.27 0.53
C PHE A 48 0.71 5.60 -0.26
N TYR A 49 -0.52 5.60 0.26
CA TYR A 49 -1.67 5.03 -0.46
C TYR A 49 -2.00 5.80 -1.74
N ALA A 50 -1.89 7.13 -1.72
CA ALA A 50 -2.06 7.96 -2.90
C ALA A 50 -1.02 7.62 -3.98
N LEU A 51 0.25 7.44 -3.61
CA LEU A 51 1.29 7.01 -4.52
C LEU A 51 0.95 5.66 -5.16
N VAL A 52 0.56 4.66 -4.37
CA VAL A 52 0.18 3.33 -4.90
C VAL A 52 -1.01 3.44 -5.86
N SER A 53 -2.04 4.22 -5.51
CA SER A 53 -3.18 4.49 -6.39
C SER A 53 -2.74 5.12 -7.72
N VAL A 54 -1.88 6.14 -7.68
CA VAL A 54 -1.32 6.79 -8.88
C VAL A 54 -0.53 5.78 -9.72
N LEU A 55 0.29 4.92 -9.11
CA LEU A 55 1.06 3.92 -9.84
C LEU A 55 0.15 2.93 -10.59
N PHE A 56 -0.97 2.51 -10.00
CA PHE A 56 -1.99 1.74 -10.70
C PHE A 56 -2.67 2.54 -11.82
N ALA A 57 -3.01 3.82 -11.59
CA ALA A 57 -3.60 4.68 -12.62
C ALA A 57 -2.67 4.88 -13.82
N LEU A 58 -1.35 4.98 -13.61
CA LEU A 58 -0.35 5.06 -14.68
C LEU A 58 -0.46 3.87 -15.65
N THR A 59 -0.71 2.67 -15.14
CA THR A 59 -0.86 1.48 -15.98
C THR A 59 -2.06 1.58 -16.94
N LEU A 60 -3.14 2.26 -16.52
CA LEU A 60 -4.37 2.46 -17.31
C LEU A 60 -4.14 3.42 -18.47
N ILE A 61 -3.29 4.43 -18.29
CA ILE A 61 -2.81 5.32 -19.36
C ILE A 61 -1.58 4.75 -20.10
N ARG A 62 -1.38 3.43 -20.01
CA ARG A 62 -0.34 2.65 -20.70
C ARG A 62 1.10 3.01 -20.31
N ARG A 63 1.34 3.62 -19.15
CA ARG A 63 2.68 3.88 -18.61
C ARG A 63 3.07 2.83 -17.56
N SER A 64 4.33 2.43 -17.54
CA SER A 64 4.86 1.56 -16.48
C SER A 64 5.44 2.41 -15.37
N ALA A 65 5.29 1.94 -14.13
CA ALA A 65 6.00 2.51 -12.99
C ALA A 65 7.53 2.32 -13.15
N SER A 66 8.30 3.28 -12.63
CA SER A 66 9.75 3.15 -12.53
C SER A 66 10.12 2.02 -11.54
N PRO A 67 11.05 1.11 -11.88
CA PRO A 67 11.48 0.06 -10.95
C PRO A 67 12.01 0.58 -9.61
N TRP A 68 12.66 1.75 -9.61
CA TRP A 68 13.15 2.39 -8.39
C TRP A 68 12.01 2.82 -7.46
N LEU A 69 10.91 3.36 -8.03
CA LEU A 69 9.73 3.72 -7.25
C LEU A 69 9.08 2.49 -6.63
N LEU A 70 9.01 1.38 -7.38
CA LEU A 70 8.49 0.12 -6.87
C LEU A 70 9.38 -0.47 -5.75
N LEU A 71 10.70 -0.36 -5.89
CA LEU A 71 11.64 -0.81 -4.87
C LEU A 71 11.50 0.00 -3.58
N VAL A 72 11.48 1.33 -3.68
CA VAL A 72 11.29 2.22 -2.52
C VAL A 72 9.94 1.92 -1.84
N GLY A 73 8.87 1.76 -2.63
CA GLY A 73 7.57 1.39 -2.09
C GLY A 73 7.58 0.04 -1.37
N ALA A 74 8.26 -0.98 -1.93
CA ALA A 74 8.36 -2.29 -1.30
C ALA A 74 9.13 -2.23 0.04
N VAL A 75 10.24 -1.48 0.08
CA VAL A 75 11.00 -1.25 1.33
C VAL A 75 10.13 -0.51 2.35
N ALA A 76 9.36 0.49 1.94
CA ALA A 76 8.46 1.21 2.82
C ALA A 76 7.37 0.30 3.42
N CYS A 77 6.77 -0.60 2.61
CA CYS A 77 5.84 -1.61 3.12
C CYS A 77 6.48 -2.49 4.19
N LEU A 78 7.67 -3.03 3.90
CA LEU A 78 8.37 -3.95 4.82
C LEU A 78 8.74 -3.24 6.12
N ALA A 79 9.18 -1.98 6.05
CA ALA A 79 9.45 -1.17 7.22
C ALA A 79 8.20 -0.95 8.07
N LYS A 80 7.06 -0.57 7.46
CA LYS A 80 5.79 -0.39 8.17
C LYS A 80 5.29 -1.69 8.78
N MET A 81 5.34 -2.81 8.05
CA MET A 81 5.03 -4.14 8.60
C MET A 81 5.91 -4.50 9.81
N GLY A 82 7.20 -4.17 9.78
CA GLY A 82 8.09 -4.36 10.91
C GLY A 82 7.73 -3.50 12.13
N GLN A 83 7.31 -2.26 11.90
CA GLN A 83 6.90 -1.33 12.96
C GLN A 83 5.56 -1.72 13.60
N THR A 84 4.62 -2.24 12.81
CA THR A 84 3.24 -2.48 13.25
C THR A 84 2.93 -3.95 13.56
N GLY A 85 3.84 -4.86 13.19
CA GLY A 85 3.68 -6.30 13.37
C GLY A 85 3.53 -6.73 14.84
N TRP A 86 4.04 -5.94 15.79
CA TRP A 86 3.84 -6.21 17.21
C TRP A 86 2.36 -6.11 17.61
N GLY A 87 1.61 -5.17 17.04
CA GLY A 87 0.18 -5.06 17.29
C GLY A 87 -0.60 -6.27 16.81
N LEU A 88 -0.26 -6.79 15.62
CA LEU A 88 -0.83 -8.03 15.11
C LEU A 88 -0.48 -9.23 15.99
N TRP A 89 0.76 -9.31 16.46
CA TRP A 89 1.21 -10.38 17.34
C TRP A 89 0.39 -10.42 18.63
N ILE A 90 0.23 -9.29 19.31
CA ILE A 90 -0.57 -9.24 20.54
C ILE A 90 -2.06 -9.51 20.24
N ASN A 91 -2.57 -9.09 19.08
CA ASN A 91 -3.97 -9.34 18.73
C ASN A 91 -4.27 -10.84 18.50
N ILE A 92 -3.31 -11.59 17.96
CA ILE A 92 -3.47 -13.03 17.67
C ILE A 92 -3.08 -13.91 18.86
N PHE A 93 -2.00 -13.57 19.56
CA PHE A 93 -1.39 -14.42 20.59
C PHE A 93 -1.46 -13.83 22.00
N GLY A 94 -2.08 -12.65 22.16
CA GLY A 94 -2.28 -12.02 23.44
C GLY A 94 -3.35 -12.72 24.29
N GLN A 95 -3.52 -12.21 25.51
CA GLN A 95 -4.45 -12.77 26.49
C GLN A 95 -5.88 -12.24 26.33
N GLU A 96 -6.08 -11.16 25.57
CA GLU A 96 -7.44 -10.64 25.33
C GLU A 96 -7.98 -11.09 23.97
N GLU A 97 -9.30 -10.98 23.81
CA GLU A 97 -9.99 -11.43 22.61
C GLU A 97 -9.53 -10.68 21.36
N PHE A 98 -9.40 -11.43 20.26
CA PHE A 98 -9.05 -10.88 18.96
C PHE A 98 -10.12 -9.89 18.49
N THR A 99 -9.68 -8.70 18.08
CA THR A 99 -10.57 -7.71 17.47
C THR A 99 -9.89 -6.95 16.34
N MET A 100 -10.66 -6.66 15.29
CA MET A 100 -10.26 -5.79 14.17
C MET A 100 -11.22 -4.62 13.97
N MET A 101 -12.27 -4.56 14.79
CA MET A 101 -13.38 -3.64 14.67
C MET A 101 -13.59 -3.00 16.04
N GLN A 102 -13.30 -1.70 16.14
CA GLN A 102 -13.51 -0.95 17.37
C GLN A 102 -14.15 0.40 17.02
N VAL A 103 -15.11 0.81 17.84
CA VAL A 103 -15.88 2.06 17.65
C VAL A 103 -15.04 3.30 17.99
N SER A 104 -13.95 3.13 18.75
CA SER A 104 -12.96 4.15 19.10
C SER A 104 -11.60 3.49 19.26
N MET A 105 -10.55 4.03 18.63
CA MET A 105 -9.16 3.57 18.80
C MET A 105 -8.58 4.21 20.06
N SER A 106 -9.02 3.70 21.20
CA SER A 106 -8.59 4.12 22.53
C SER A 106 -7.11 3.81 22.79
N SER A 107 -6.44 4.66 23.55
CA SER A 107 -5.07 4.45 24.08
C SER A 107 -4.83 3.11 24.72
N ALA A 108 -5.90 2.60 25.34
CA ALA A 108 -5.84 1.43 26.18
C ALA A 108 -5.56 0.17 25.35
N ASP A 109 -5.86 0.20 24.05
CA ASP A 109 -5.68 -0.93 23.16
C ASP A 109 -5.24 -0.52 21.75
N PRO A 110 -3.93 -0.33 21.51
CA PRO A 110 -3.40 0.01 20.19
C PRO A 110 -3.37 -1.18 19.21
N ARG A 111 -3.80 -2.39 19.61
CA ARG A 111 -3.63 -3.61 18.81
C ARG A 111 -4.43 -3.56 17.51
N VAL A 112 -5.63 -2.98 17.55
CA VAL A 112 -6.53 -2.87 16.39
C VAL A 112 -5.92 -1.95 15.33
N GLU A 113 -5.45 -0.78 15.74
CA GLU A 113 -4.79 0.21 14.86
C GLU A 113 -3.55 -0.40 14.19
N LEU A 114 -2.62 -0.91 15.00
CA LEU A 114 -1.37 -1.50 14.51
C LEU A 114 -1.62 -2.73 13.63
N SER A 115 -2.60 -3.58 13.95
CA SER A 115 -2.98 -4.70 13.09
C SER A 115 -3.51 -4.23 11.73
N ARG A 116 -4.36 -3.19 11.71
CA ARG A 116 -4.88 -2.60 10.46
C ARG A 116 -3.78 -1.99 9.61
N GLU A 117 -2.88 -1.25 10.23
CA GLU A 117 -1.70 -0.70 9.55
C GLU A 117 -0.81 -1.79 8.96
N PHE A 118 -0.59 -2.88 9.71
CA PHE A 118 0.15 -4.05 9.22
C PHE A 118 -0.50 -4.63 7.96
N PHE A 119 -1.81 -4.91 8.00
CA PHE A 119 -2.51 -5.46 6.84
C PHE A 119 -2.59 -4.47 5.68
N GLY A 120 -2.72 -3.17 5.95
CA GLY A 120 -2.63 -2.11 4.96
C GLY A 120 -1.29 -2.15 4.20
N ALA A 121 -0.18 -2.30 4.92
CA ALA A 121 1.14 -2.46 4.33
C ALA A 121 1.31 -3.77 3.54
N VAL A 122 0.73 -4.88 4.02
CA VAL A 122 0.70 -6.17 3.30
C VAL A 122 -0.04 -6.05 1.96
N ILE A 123 -1.23 -5.44 1.96
CA ILE A 123 -2.03 -5.24 0.75
C ILE A 123 -1.30 -4.31 -0.22
N ALA A 124 -0.68 -3.25 0.27
CA ALA A 124 0.15 -2.36 -0.55
C ALA A 124 1.35 -3.09 -1.16
N LEU A 125 2.03 -3.95 -0.40
CA LEU A 125 3.16 -4.74 -0.90
C LEU A 125 2.74 -5.71 -2.01
N ALA A 126 1.61 -6.39 -1.83
CA ALA A 126 1.02 -7.24 -2.87
C ALA A 126 0.68 -6.42 -4.13
N GLY A 127 0.15 -5.21 -3.96
CA GLY A 127 -0.11 -4.28 -5.07
C GLY A 127 1.17 -3.88 -5.82
N ILE A 128 2.23 -3.54 -5.11
CA ILE A 128 3.55 -3.21 -5.68
C ILE A 128 4.15 -4.40 -6.43
N ALA A 129 4.08 -5.60 -5.85
CA ALA A 129 4.52 -6.82 -6.50
C ALA A 129 3.74 -7.09 -7.80
N ALA A 130 2.42 -6.85 -7.79
CA ALA A 130 1.58 -6.96 -8.97
C ALA A 130 1.99 -5.93 -10.05
N LEU A 131 2.23 -4.67 -9.69
CA LEU A 131 2.71 -3.63 -10.61
C LEU A 131 4.05 -4.00 -11.24
N TRP A 132 4.99 -4.51 -10.43
CA TRP A 132 6.29 -4.96 -10.92
C TRP A 132 6.16 -6.12 -11.90
N TRP A 133 5.33 -7.12 -11.58
CA TRP A 133 5.05 -8.26 -12.46
C TRP A 133 4.41 -7.82 -13.78
N GLN A 134 3.40 -6.95 -13.72
CA GLN A 134 2.76 -6.39 -14.91
C GLN A 134 3.77 -5.62 -15.77
N GLY A 135 4.64 -4.82 -15.15
CA GLY A 135 5.72 -4.10 -15.82
C GLY A 135 6.67 -5.01 -16.57
N ARG A 136 7.04 -6.15 -15.98
CA ARG A 136 7.88 -7.17 -16.65
C ARG A 136 7.18 -7.89 -17.79
N ARG A 137 5.89 -8.20 -17.63
CA ARG A 137 5.17 -9.05 -18.61
C ARG A 137 4.56 -8.26 -19.77
N PHE A 138 4.12 -7.03 -19.52
CA PHE A 138 3.34 -6.20 -20.45
C PHE A 138 3.93 -4.80 -20.66
N GLY A 139 5.13 -4.55 -20.12
CA GLY A 139 5.89 -3.32 -20.33
C GLY A 139 6.26 -3.12 -21.81
N PRO A 140 6.69 -1.91 -22.19
CA PRO A 140 7.28 -1.69 -23.51
C PRO A 140 8.50 -2.60 -23.67
N GLU A 141 8.69 -3.17 -24.86
CA GLU A 141 9.92 -3.91 -25.16
C GLU A 141 11.11 -2.99 -24.90
N ARG A 142 12.09 -3.46 -24.11
CA ARG A 142 13.36 -2.74 -24.00
C ARG A 142 14.01 -2.79 -25.39
N PRO A 143 14.53 -1.67 -25.92
CA PRO A 143 15.35 -1.72 -27.11
C PRO A 143 16.44 -2.76 -26.86
N GLN A 144 16.51 -3.80 -27.70
CA GLN A 144 17.68 -4.67 -27.71
C GLN A 144 18.88 -3.75 -27.90
N LYS A 145 19.83 -3.79 -26.97
CA LYS A 145 21.16 -3.24 -27.21
C LYS A 145 21.62 -3.90 -28.52
N GLN A 146 21.62 -3.16 -29.62
CA GLN A 146 22.28 -3.58 -30.84
C GLN A 146 23.71 -3.89 -30.44
N ALA A 147 24.09 -5.17 -30.55
CA ALA A 147 25.48 -5.56 -30.47
C ALA A 147 26.21 -4.72 -31.52
N ALA A 148 27.13 -3.87 -31.07
CA ALA A 148 28.01 -3.16 -31.99
C ALA A 148 28.76 -4.23 -32.80
N PRO A 149 28.79 -4.15 -34.13
CA PRO A 149 29.70 -4.98 -34.91
C PRO A 149 31.13 -4.59 -34.52
N GLU A 150 31.95 -5.60 -34.22
CA GLU A 150 33.38 -5.50 -33.91
C GLU A 150 34.19 -4.92 -35.08
#